data_AF-A0A6H0XS21-F1
#
_entry.id   AF-A0A6H0XS21-F1
#
_cell.length_a   1.000
_cell.length_b   1.000
_cell.length_c   1.000
_cell.angle_alpha   90.00
_cell.angle_beta   90.00
_cell.angle_gamma   90.00
#
_symmetry.space_group_name_H-M   'P 1'
#
loop_
_entity.id
_entity.type
_entity.pdbx_description
1 polymer ?
#
loop_
_entity_poly.entity_id
_entity_poly.type
_entity_poly.pdbx_seq_one_letter_code
_entity_poly.pdbx_strand_id
1 'polypeptide(L)'
;MSQSKKDIIEERRQNLPLPDDPPGEPIFNTADASAVNVGSGKIESNEPEPGREAHDNLKGPPNDAVSRSAKDHAGLSKTTNEDAPAQ
;
A
#
# COMPACT_ATOMS: atom_id res chain seq x y z
N MET A 1 8.26 38.84 25.43
CA MET A 1 7.96 38.50 24.01
C MET A 1 8.03 36.98 23.89
N SER A 2 6.93 36.31 23.57
CA SER A 2 6.99 34.88 23.22
C SER A 2 7.60 34.79 21.82
N GLN A 3 8.68 34.04 21.64
CA GLN A 3 9.26 33.80 20.31
C GLN A 3 8.21 33.16 19.40
N SER A 4 8.24 33.47 18.10
CA SER A 4 7.31 32.83 17.17
C SER A 4 7.69 31.35 17.02
N LYS A 5 6.70 30.47 16.78
CA LYS A 5 6.96 29.03 16.56
C LYS A 5 7.94 28.78 15.41
N LYS A 6 7.94 29.66 14.40
CA LYS A 6 8.86 29.58 13.27
C LYS A 6 10.31 29.79 13.71
N ASP A 7 10.54 30.81 14.55
CA ASP A 7 11.87 31.13 15.06
C ASP A 7 12.44 29.98 15.91
N ILE A 8 11.59 29.38 16.76
CA ILE A 8 11.95 28.23 17.60
C ILE A 8 12.32 27.00 16.75
N ILE A 9 11.58 26.73 15.67
CA ILE A 9 11.86 25.59 14.78
C ILE A 9 13.20 25.77 14.06
N GLU A 10 13.48 26.97 13.57
CA GLU A 10 14.72 27.27 12.86
C GLU A 10 15.93 27.16 13.78
N GLU A 11 15.84 27.73 14.99
CA GLU A 11 16.86 27.61 16.04
C GLU A 11 17.17 26.13 16.37
N ARG A 12 16.14 25.30 16.52
CA ARG A 12 16.30 23.87 16.84
C ARG A 12 16.84 23.06 15.68
N ARG A 13 16.45 23.37 14.44
CA ARG A 13 16.96 22.70 13.23
C ARG A 13 18.44 22.96 13.00
N GLN A 14 18.89 24.19 13.21
CA GLN A 14 20.30 24.56 13.06
C GLN A 14 21.20 23.91 14.11
N ASN A 15 20.67 23.64 15.30
CA ASN A 15 21.35 22.89 16.36
C ASN A 15 21.13 21.36 16.26
N LEU A 16 20.57 20.91 15.14
CA LEU A 16 20.44 19.52 14.69
C LEU A 16 21.79 18.80 14.57
N PRO A 17 22.32 17.93 15.46
CA PRO A 17 23.54 17.20 15.12
C PRO A 17 23.30 16.36 13.87
N LEU A 18 24.27 16.38 12.96
CA LEU A 18 24.23 15.51 11.79
C LEU A 18 24.32 14.06 12.27
N PRO A 19 23.54 13.13 11.69
CA PRO A 19 23.73 11.71 11.93
C PRO A 19 25.18 11.30 11.59
N ASP A 20 25.82 10.55 12.47
CA ASP A 20 27.19 10.06 12.26
C ASP A 20 27.25 9.02 11.12
N ASP A 21 26.19 8.24 10.96
CA ASP A 21 26.07 7.23 9.92
C ASP A 21 25.40 7.80 8.66
N PRO A 22 25.96 7.52 7.47
CA PRO A 22 25.30 7.88 6.22
C PRO A 22 23.95 7.17 6.11
N PRO A 23 22.98 7.73 5.36
CA PRO A 23 21.75 7.01 5.06
C PRO A 23 22.10 5.68 4.39
N GLY A 24 21.58 4.58 4.95
CA GLY A 24 21.77 3.24 4.42
C GLY A 24 21.19 3.10 3.01
N GLU A 25 21.57 2.02 2.33
CA GLU A 25 21.07 1.74 0.99
C GLU A 25 19.53 1.63 0.97
N PRO A 26 18.90 2.03 -0.14
CA PRO A 26 17.47 1.90 -0.27
C PRO A 26 17.06 0.42 -0.41
N ILE A 27 16.45 -0.12 0.64
CA ILE A 27 16.05 -1.53 0.77
C ILE A 27 14.76 -1.92 0.05
N PHE A 28 14.12 -1.02 -0.71
CA PHE A 28 12.77 -1.24 -1.28
C PHE A 28 12.69 -2.38 -2.33
N ASN A 29 13.81 -2.79 -2.92
CA ASN A 29 13.87 -3.88 -3.92
C ASN A 29 14.46 -5.18 -3.35
N THR A 30 14.46 -5.32 -2.02
CA THR A 30 14.98 -6.51 -1.33
C THR A 30 13.92 -7.61 -1.30
N ALA A 31 14.35 -8.86 -1.48
CA ALA A 31 13.47 -10.04 -1.40
C ALA A 31 13.00 -10.36 0.02
N ASP A 32 13.69 -9.85 1.04
CA ASP A 32 13.30 -9.93 2.45
C ASP A 32 12.29 -8.83 2.81
N ALA A 33 11.03 -9.23 2.98
CA ALA A 33 9.93 -8.34 3.34
C ALA A 33 10.04 -7.75 4.76
N SER A 34 10.88 -8.32 5.64
CA SER A 34 11.11 -7.77 6.99
C SER A 34 12.07 -6.58 6.96
N ALA A 35 12.87 -6.47 5.90
CA ALA A 35 13.85 -5.40 5.75
C ALA A 35 13.23 -4.10 5.20
N VAL A 36 12.01 -4.13 4.63
CA VAL A 36 11.41 -2.91 4.07
C VAL A 36 10.84 -2.02 5.17
N ASN A 37 11.39 -0.82 5.32
CA ASN A 37 10.91 0.22 6.24
C ASN A 37 9.63 0.92 5.75
N VAL A 38 8.74 0.19 5.08
CA VAL A 38 7.34 0.61 4.98
C VAL A 38 6.71 0.21 6.29
N GLY A 39 6.35 1.18 7.14
CA GLY A 39 5.60 0.87 8.35
C GLY A 39 4.43 -0.01 7.92
N SER A 40 4.25 -1.17 8.56
CA SER A 40 3.23 -2.16 8.24
C SER A 40 1.90 -1.44 8.14
N GLY A 41 1.57 -0.93 6.95
CA GLY A 41 0.34 -0.23 6.68
C GLY A 41 -0.69 -1.27 7.02
N LYS A 42 -1.42 -1.01 8.11
CA LYS A 42 -2.34 -1.96 8.72
C LYS A 42 -2.97 -2.81 7.63
N ILE A 43 -2.83 -4.13 7.71
CA ILE A 43 -3.89 -4.97 7.18
C ILE A 43 -5.02 -4.69 8.18
N GLU A 44 -5.90 -3.73 7.86
CA GLU A 44 -7.07 -3.47 8.69
C GLU A 44 -7.98 -4.70 8.59
N SER A 45 -7.78 -5.64 9.49
CA SER A 45 -8.67 -6.76 9.71
C SER A 45 -9.42 -6.50 11.01
N ASN A 46 -10.58 -5.83 10.92
CA ASN A 46 -11.73 -6.12 11.80
C ASN A 46 -13.01 -5.38 11.40
N GLU A 47 -13.45 -5.46 10.14
CA GLU A 47 -14.88 -5.28 9.82
C GLU A 47 -15.28 -6.29 8.74
N PRO A 48 -16.43 -6.97 8.86
CA PRO A 48 -16.99 -7.78 7.79
C PRO A 48 -17.62 -6.84 6.74
N GLU A 49 -16.78 -6.10 6.02
CA GLU A 49 -17.16 -5.35 4.82
C GLU A 49 -17.05 -6.27 3.60
N PRO A 50 -17.83 -6.06 2.52
CA PRO A 50 -17.86 -6.88 1.31
C PRO A 50 -16.55 -6.72 0.51
N GLY A 51 -15.47 -7.19 1.09
CA GLY A 51 -14.14 -7.28 0.53
C GLY A 51 -14.01 -8.57 -0.26
N ARG A 52 -13.32 -8.47 -1.40
CA ARG A 52 -13.03 -9.56 -2.31
C ARG A 52 -12.53 -10.78 -1.54
N GLU A 53 -13.28 -11.86 -1.58
CA GLU A 53 -12.87 -13.12 -0.99
C GLU A 53 -11.70 -13.68 -1.81
N ALA A 54 -10.60 -13.99 -1.15
CA ALA A 54 -9.49 -14.68 -1.79
C ALA A 54 -9.92 -16.11 -2.06
N HIS A 55 -9.93 -16.51 -3.33
CA HIS A 55 -10.12 -17.89 -3.72
C HIS A 55 -8.76 -18.53 -4.01
N ASP A 56 -8.60 -19.79 -3.60
CA ASP A 56 -7.43 -20.61 -3.92
C ASP A 56 -7.73 -21.57 -5.09
N ASN A 57 -6.68 -22.10 -5.73
CA ASN A 57 -6.75 -23.08 -6.82
C ASN A 57 -7.44 -22.60 -8.12
N LEU A 58 -7.44 -21.30 -8.38
CA LEU A 58 -7.91 -20.77 -9.67
C LEU A 58 -6.94 -21.11 -10.80
N LYS A 59 -7.47 -21.33 -12.00
CA LYS A 59 -6.69 -21.62 -13.21
C LYS A 59 -5.97 -20.40 -13.80
N GLY A 60 -6.13 -19.24 -13.17
CA GLY A 60 -5.57 -17.94 -13.56
C GLY A 60 -6.05 -16.84 -12.61
N PRO A 61 -5.51 -15.61 -12.70
CA PRO A 61 -5.91 -14.50 -11.85
C PRO A 61 -7.42 -14.26 -11.91
N PRO A 62 -8.06 -13.86 -10.80
CA PRO A 62 -9.49 -13.60 -10.78
C PRO A 62 -9.81 -12.35 -11.62
N ASN A 63 -10.94 -12.37 -12.33
CA ASN A 63 -11.27 -11.35 -13.33
C ASN A 63 -11.60 -9.98 -12.75
N ASP A 64 -11.88 -9.88 -11.45
CA ASP A 64 -12.09 -8.63 -10.74
C ASP A 64 -10.76 -7.92 -10.38
N ALA A 65 -9.62 -8.62 -10.43
CA ALA A 65 -8.30 -8.04 -10.19
C ALA A 65 -7.86 -7.05 -11.29
N VAL A 66 -8.53 -7.07 -12.44
CA VAL A 66 -8.27 -6.18 -13.58
C VAL A 66 -9.39 -5.16 -13.76
N SER A 67 -9.18 -4.18 -14.64
CA SER A 67 -10.20 -3.18 -14.95
C SER A 67 -11.47 -3.81 -15.56
N ARG A 68 -12.62 -3.14 -15.41
CA ARG A 68 -13.89 -3.60 -15.99
C ARG A 68 -13.83 -3.87 -17.49
N SER A 69 -12.98 -3.16 -18.24
CA SER A 69 -12.78 -3.38 -19.67
C SER A 69 -11.97 -4.63 -20.01
N ALA A 70 -11.20 -5.16 -19.06
CA ALA A 70 -10.32 -6.30 -19.25
C ALA A 70 -10.83 -7.60 -18.57
N LYS A 71 -11.94 -7.54 -17.84
CA LYS A 71 -12.49 -8.67 -17.05
C LYS A 71 -12.93 -9.89 -17.87
N ASP A 72 -13.07 -9.75 -19.18
CA ASP A 72 -13.50 -10.83 -20.10
C ASP A 72 -12.36 -11.33 -20.99
N HIS A 73 -11.12 -10.96 -20.68
CA HIS A 73 -9.95 -11.40 -21.41
C HIS A 73 -9.61 -12.88 -21.13
N ALA A 74 -9.03 -13.55 -22.13
CA ALA A 74 -8.60 -14.93 -21.99
C ALA A 74 -7.53 -15.08 -20.90
N GLY A 75 -7.61 -16.17 -20.13
CA GLY A 75 -6.67 -16.50 -19.06
C GLY A 75 -7.06 -16.00 -17.67
N LEU A 76 -8.19 -15.29 -17.54
CA LEU A 76 -8.76 -14.89 -16.25
C LEU A 76 -9.79 -15.90 -15.76
N SER A 77 -9.86 -16.07 -14.45
CA SER A 77 -10.88 -16.89 -13.79
C SER A 77 -12.10 -16.04 -13.46
N LYS A 78 -13.30 -16.50 -13.79
CA LYS A 78 -14.55 -15.78 -13.49
C LYS A 78 -14.87 -15.91 -11.99
N THR A 79 -14.74 -14.83 -11.25
CA THR A 79 -15.02 -14.77 -9.79
C THR A 79 -16.18 -13.83 -9.45
N THR A 80 -16.70 -13.10 -10.43
CA THR A 80 -17.84 -12.18 -10.25
C THR A 80 -19.13 -12.76 -10.81
N ASN A 81 -20.27 -12.41 -10.18
CA ASN A 81 -21.59 -12.63 -10.77
C ASN A 81 -21.73 -11.89 -12.12
N GLU A 82 -22.69 -12.29 -12.95
CA GLU A 82 -23.01 -11.54 -14.16
C GLU A 82 -23.48 -10.13 -13.80
N ASP A 83 -23.05 -9.13 -14.58
CA ASP A 83 -23.49 -7.76 -14.37
C ASP A 83 -25.02 -7.70 -14.49
N ALA A 84 -25.69 -7.04 -13.54
CA ALA A 84 -27.10 -6.77 -13.69
C ALA A 84 -27.35 -5.97 -14.99
N PRO A 85 -28.39 -6.28 -15.77
CA PRO A 85 -28.72 -5.50 -16.96
C PRO A 85 -28.96 -4.04 -16.55
N ALA A 86 -28.41 -3.11 -17.32
CA ALA A 86 -28.71 -1.69 -17.16
C ALA A 86 -30.23 -1.50 -17.28
N GLN A 87 -30.86 -1.01 -16.21
CA GLN A 87 -32.26 -0.60 -16.20
C GLN A 87 -32.46 0.71 -16.96
#